data_AF-A0A9P9F476-F1
#
_entry.id   AF-A0A9P9F476-F1
#
_cell.length_a   1.000
_cell.length_b   1.000
_cell.length_c   1.000
_cell.angle_alpha   90.00
_cell.angle_beta   90.00
_cell.angle_gamma   90.00
#
_symmetry.space_group_name_H-M   'P 1'
#
loop_
_entity.id
_entity.type
_entity.pdbx_description
1 polymer ?
#
loop_
_entity_poly.entity_id
_entity_poly.type
_entity_poly.pdbx_seq_one_letter_code
_entity_poly.pdbx_strand_id
1 'polypeptide(L)'
;MPDGFALTINGLPSQQQKLNELDHEIHSRGRKAIVITCDGSDEADVQRLVDDTVSALGDLNVMVANAGMMMMKGLLDLSELELDKTQAVNAYCPGMVKTPM
;
A
#
# COMPACT_ATOMS: atom_id res chain seq x y z
N MET A 1 12.00 15.31 -16.85
CA MET A 1 10.90 15.14 -15.86
C MET A 1 10.90 16.37 -15.00
N PRO A 2 9.81 17.14 -14.85
CA PRO A 2 9.73 18.11 -13.77
C PRO A 2 9.88 17.36 -12.44
N ASP A 3 10.66 17.91 -11.52
CA ASP A 3 11.30 17.17 -10.43
C ASP A 3 10.38 16.27 -9.58
N GLY A 4 10.79 15.01 -9.37
CA GLY A 4 10.26 14.07 -8.36
C GLY A 4 9.40 12.91 -8.89
N PHE A 5 9.05 11.99 -7.99
CA PHE A 5 8.36 10.73 -8.32
C PHE A 5 6.89 10.93 -8.76
N ALA A 6 6.43 10.05 -9.66
CA ALA A 6 5.01 9.74 -9.81
C ALA A 6 4.58 8.81 -8.66
N LEU A 7 3.33 8.91 -8.23
CA LEU A 7 2.87 8.25 -7.01
C LEU A 7 1.79 7.20 -7.31
N THR A 8 1.91 6.03 -6.71
CA THR A 8 0.74 5.18 -6.46
C THR A 8 0.26 5.44 -5.03
N ILE A 9 -1.02 5.76 -4.90
CA ILE A 9 -1.70 5.92 -3.62
C ILE A 9 -2.40 4.60 -3.33
N ASN A 10 -1.98 3.95 -2.24
CA ASN A 10 -2.54 2.69 -1.79
C ASN A 10 -3.40 2.87 -0.52
N GLY A 11 -4.50 2.14 -0.46
CA GLY A 11 -5.34 1.98 0.72
C GLY A 11 -6.36 0.87 0.53
N LEU A 12 -7.18 0.64 1.57
CA LEU A 12 -8.22 -0.38 1.50
C LEU A 12 -9.37 0.05 0.58
N PRO A 13 -10.13 -0.88 -0.04
CA PRO A 13 -11.32 -0.55 -0.82
C PRO A 13 -12.35 0.29 -0.05
N SER A 14 -12.46 0.08 1.26
CA SER A 14 -13.32 0.86 2.16
C SER A 14 -12.91 2.33 2.30
N GLN A 15 -11.72 2.70 1.82
CA GLN A 15 -11.17 4.06 1.88
C GLN A 15 -11.23 4.78 0.53
N GLN A 16 -11.90 4.22 -0.49
CA GLN A 16 -11.91 4.73 -1.87
C GLN A 16 -12.17 6.24 -1.97
N GLN A 17 -13.15 6.76 -1.20
CA GLN A 17 -13.45 8.19 -1.22
C GLN A 17 -12.24 9.04 -0.79
N LYS A 18 -11.59 8.69 0.32
CA LYS A 18 -10.40 9.41 0.82
C LYS A 18 -9.22 9.30 -0.14
N LEU A 19 -9.07 8.15 -0.80
CA LEU A 19 -8.03 7.95 -1.80
C LEU A 19 -8.25 8.86 -3.02
N ASN A 20 -9.51 9.00 -3.48
CA ASN A 20 -9.85 9.90 -4.58
C ASN A 20 -9.65 11.37 -4.21
N GLU A 21 -9.98 11.76 -2.96
CA GLU A 21 -9.72 13.12 -2.46
C GLU A 21 -8.22 13.45 -2.46
N LEU A 22 -7.38 12.52 -1.99
CA LEU A 22 -5.93 12.68 -2.01
C LEU A 22 -5.36 12.70 -3.44
N ASP A 23 -5.90 11.87 -4.34
CA ASP A 23 -5.53 11.89 -5.76
C ASP A 23 -5.80 13.25 -6.40
N HIS A 24 -6.97 13.84 -6.14
CA HIS A 24 -7.30 15.19 -6.59
C HIS A 24 -6.36 16.24 -6.00
N GLU A 25 -6.02 16.15 -4.71
CA GLU A 25 -5.06 17.06 -4.08
C GLU A 25 -3.68 16.98 -4.75
N ILE A 26 -3.18 15.77 -5.01
CA ILE A 26 -1.88 15.54 -5.65
C ILE A 26 -1.88 16.10 -7.08
N HIS A 27 -2.93 15.83 -7.85
CA HIS A 27 -3.08 16.37 -9.20
C HIS A 27 -3.21 17.90 -9.22
N SER A 28 -3.92 18.50 -8.24
CA SER A 28 -4.02 19.96 -8.11
C SER A 28 -2.67 20.66 -7.89
N ARG A 29 -1.68 19.91 -7.36
CA ARG A 29 -0.29 20.37 -7.18
C ARG A 29 0.59 20.10 -8.41
N GLY A 30 0.00 19.68 -9.54
CA GLY A 30 0.71 19.41 -10.78
C GLY A 30 1.53 18.12 -10.76
N ARG A 31 1.21 17.18 -9.86
CA ARG A 31 1.91 15.89 -9.71
C ARG A 31 1.09 14.77 -10.38
N LYS A 32 1.77 13.72 -10.85
CA LYS A 32 1.13 12.51 -11.40
C LYS A 32 0.88 11.50 -10.27
N ALA A 33 -0.36 11.05 -10.14
CA ALA A 33 -0.70 9.94 -9.25
C ALA A 33 -1.71 8.97 -9.88
N ILE A 34 -1.77 7.77 -9.31
CA ILE A 34 -2.84 6.80 -9.54
C ILE A 34 -3.30 6.22 -8.20
N VAL A 35 -4.56 5.82 -8.12
CA VAL A 35 -5.10 5.11 -6.96
C VAL A 35 -5.21 3.63 -7.29
N ILE A 36 -4.64 2.78 -6.45
CA ILE A 36 -4.82 1.32 -6.53
C ILE A 36 -5.15 0.85 -5.11
N THR A 37 -6.26 0.16 -4.95
CA THR A 37 -6.62 -0.45 -3.66
C THR A 37 -5.95 -1.80 -3.51
N CYS A 38 -5.53 -2.14 -2.29
CA CYS A 38 -4.87 -3.40 -1.97
C CYS A 38 -5.12 -3.78 -0.50
N ASP A 39 -5.44 -5.05 -0.26
CA ASP A 39 -5.31 -5.69 1.04
C ASP A 39 -3.87 -6.20 1.22
N GLY A 40 -3.09 -5.50 2.04
CA GLY A 40 -1.70 -5.85 2.30
C GLY A 40 -1.49 -7.20 3.01
N SER A 41 -2.55 -7.84 3.51
CA SER A 41 -2.46 -9.18 4.08
C SER A 41 -2.52 -10.31 3.03
N ASP A 42 -2.84 -9.99 1.77
CA ASP A 42 -2.94 -10.93 0.66
C ASP A 42 -1.76 -10.75 -0.32
N GLU A 43 -0.91 -11.77 -0.46
CA GLU A 43 0.26 -11.73 -1.34
C GLU A 43 -0.10 -11.52 -2.82
N ALA A 44 -1.21 -12.10 -3.29
CA ALA A 44 -1.64 -11.93 -4.67
C ALA A 44 -2.10 -10.49 -4.94
N ASP A 45 -2.75 -9.86 -3.94
CA ASP A 45 -3.20 -8.48 -4.06
C ASP A 45 -2.02 -7.49 -3.99
N VAL A 46 -1.00 -7.78 -3.19
CA VAL A 46 0.27 -7.03 -3.17
C VAL A 46 1.02 -7.16 -4.50
N GLN A 47 1.09 -8.36 -5.07
CA GLN A 47 1.73 -8.56 -6.38
C GLN A 47 0.99 -7.76 -7.47
N ARG A 48 -0.35 -7.82 -7.47
CA ARG A 48 -1.17 -7.04 -8.41
C ARG A 48 -0.95 -5.54 -8.25
N LEU A 49 -0.87 -5.03 -7.02
CA LEU A 49 -0.55 -3.62 -6.76
C LEU A 49 0.78 -3.22 -7.43
N VAL A 50 1.83 -4.03 -7.29
CA VAL A 50 3.13 -3.75 -7.90
C VAL A 50 3.04 -3.79 -9.43
N ASP A 51 2.42 -4.83 -9.99
CA ASP A 51 2.29 -5.00 -11.43
C ASP A 51 1.51 -3.85 -12.08
N ASP A 52 0.39 -3.45 -11.47
CA ASP A 52 -0.45 -2.34 -11.93
C ASP A 52 0.29 -1.00 -11.82
N THR A 53 1.04 -0.78 -10.73
CA THR A 53 1.91 0.40 -10.57
C THR A 53 2.95 0.45 -11.69
N VAL A 54 3.64 -0.66 -11.94
CA VAL A 54 4.72 -0.71 -12.93
C VAL A 54 4.16 -0.50 -14.35
N SER A 55 3.03 -1.12 -14.65
CA SER A 55 2.34 -0.97 -15.93
C SER A 55 1.92 0.50 -16.19
N ALA A 56 1.44 1.21 -15.17
CA ALA A 56 0.91 2.56 -15.33
C ALA A 56 1.97 3.68 -15.23
N LEU A 57 3.01 3.49 -14.42
CA LEU A 57 3.98 4.53 -14.07
C LEU A 57 5.40 4.24 -14.53
N GLY A 58 5.72 3.01 -14.95
CA GLY A 58 7.09 2.54 -15.16
C GLY A 58 7.69 1.99 -13.86
N ASP A 59 9.01 1.97 -13.75
CA ASP A 59 9.71 1.31 -12.64
C ASP A 59 9.25 1.75 -11.24
N LEU A 60 9.16 0.79 -10.31
CA LEU A 60 8.97 1.06 -8.88
C LEU A 60 10.33 1.32 -8.23
N ASN A 61 10.67 2.59 -7.98
CA ASN A 61 11.96 2.96 -7.39
C ASN A 61 11.93 3.10 -5.86
N VAL A 62 10.78 3.44 -5.28
CA VAL A 62 10.63 3.69 -3.85
C VAL A 62 9.31 3.10 -3.37
N MET A 63 9.38 2.32 -2.28
CA MET A 63 8.21 1.87 -1.53
C MET A 63 8.21 2.51 -0.14
N VAL A 64 7.03 2.96 0.30
CA VAL A 64 6.82 3.41 1.68
C VAL A 64 5.89 2.43 2.38
N ALA A 65 6.46 1.54 3.20
CA ALA A 65 5.72 0.56 4.01
C ALA A 65 5.06 1.22 5.24
N ASN A 66 4.08 2.08 5.01
CA ASN A 66 3.37 2.83 6.05
C ASN A 66 2.06 2.15 6.52
N ALA A 67 1.47 1.26 5.71
CA ALA A 67 0.24 0.56 6.09
C ALA A 67 0.48 -0.24 7.38
N GLY A 68 -0.47 -0.16 8.32
CA GLY A 68 -0.31 -0.76 9.63
C GLY A 68 -1.64 -1.08 10.29
N MET A 69 -1.64 -2.18 11.05
CA MET A 69 -2.71 -2.63 11.93
C MET A 69 -2.20 -2.60 13.38
N MET A 70 -3.03 -2.10 14.29
CA MET A 70 -2.69 -2.02 15.72
C MET A 70 -3.75 -2.76 16.55
N MET A 71 -3.28 -3.65 17.42
CA MET A 71 -4.09 -4.36 18.40
C MET A 71 -3.62 -3.98 19.81
N MET A 72 -4.50 -3.34 20.58
CA MET A 72 -4.20 -2.87 21.94
C MET A 72 -4.59 -3.94 22.96
N LYS A 73 -3.76 -4.99 23.09
CA LYS A 73 -3.93 -6.08 24.06
C LYS A 73 -2.60 -6.46 24.69
N GLY A 74 -2.65 -7.03 25.90
CA GLY A 74 -1.49 -7.70 26.48
C GLY A 74 -1.14 -8.95 25.66
N LEU A 75 0.13 -9.35 25.67
CA LEU A 75 0.60 -10.51 24.89
C LEU A 75 -0.18 -11.80 25.22
N LEU A 76 -0.56 -11.98 26.49
CA LEU A 76 -1.31 -13.17 26.94
C LEU A 76 -2.81 -13.12 26.59
N ASP A 77 -3.33 -11.95 26.23
CA ASP A 77 -4.75 -11.73 25.87
C ASP A 77 -4.96 -11.71 24.34
N LEU A 78 -3.86 -11.74 23.58
CA LEU A 78 -3.87 -11.73 22.13
C LEU A 78 -4.12 -13.15 21.61
N SER A 79 -5.15 -13.33 20.81
CA SER A 79 -5.33 -14.61 20.11
C SER A 79 -4.33 -14.76 18.95
N GLU A 80 -4.03 -16.00 18.59
CA GLU A 80 -3.19 -16.32 17.42
C GLU A 80 -3.67 -15.62 16.16
N LEU A 81 -4.98 -15.68 15.88
CA LEU A 81 -5.59 -15.01 14.72
C LEU A 81 -5.36 -13.48 14.70
N GLU A 82 -5.37 -12.84 15.87
CA GLU A 82 -5.13 -11.40 15.97
C GLU A 82 -3.67 -11.04 15.77
N LEU A 83 -2.76 -11.89 16.28
CA LEU A 83 -1.33 -11.77 16.02
C LEU A 83 -1.04 -11.94 14.54
N ASP A 84 -1.57 -13.00 13.93
CA ASP A 84 -1.36 -13.32 12.52
C ASP A 84 -1.84 -12.20 11.60
N LYS A 85 -3.03 -11.65 11.86
CA LYS A 85 -3.54 -10.48 11.11
C LYS A 85 -2.62 -9.27 11.22
N THR A 86 -2.10 -9.03 12.42
CA THR A 86 -1.17 -7.90 12.65
C THR A 86 0.16 -8.14 11.92
N GLN A 87 0.70 -9.35 11.96
CA GLN A 87 1.95 -9.70 11.28
C GLN A 87 1.80 -9.69 9.75
N ALA A 88 0.66 -10.15 9.23
CA ALA A 88 0.37 -10.14 7.80
C ALA A 88 0.50 -8.73 7.22
N VAL A 89 -0.11 -7.73 7.86
CA VAL A 89 -0.04 -6.34 7.41
C VAL A 89 1.31 -5.69 7.72
N ASN A 90 1.81 -5.82 8.96
CA ASN A 90 2.92 -4.98 9.42
C ASN A 90 4.30 -5.54 9.07
N ALA A 91 4.43 -6.87 8.95
CA ALA A 91 5.72 -7.54 8.80
C ALA A 91 5.84 -8.29 7.46
N TYR A 92 4.78 -8.97 7.01
CA TYR A 92 4.84 -9.77 5.79
C TYR A 92 4.62 -8.91 4.54
N CYS A 93 3.64 -8.01 4.54
CA CYS A 93 3.35 -7.10 3.41
C CYS A 93 4.61 -6.42 2.84
N PRO A 94 5.49 -5.78 3.66
CA PRO A 94 6.70 -5.16 3.13
C PRO A 94 7.67 -6.15 2.45
N GLY A 95 7.69 -7.41 2.91
CA GLY A 95 8.51 -8.47 2.34
C GLY A 95 7.91 -9.14 1.10
N MET A 96 6.61 -8.96 0.84
CA MET A 96 5.93 -9.46 -0.36
C MET A 96 6.25 -8.63 -1.60
N VAL A 97 6.59 -7.34 -1.44
CA VAL A 97 6.87 -6.44 -2.56
C VAL A 97 8.17 -6.83 -3.25
N LYS A 98 8.04 -7.35 -4.47
CA LYS A 98 9.16 -7.75 -5.34
C LYS A 98 9.04 -6.99 -6.64
N THR A 99 10.10 -6.27 -7.02
CA THR A 99 10.21 -5.69 -8.36
C THR A 99 10.92 -6.70 -9.27
N PRO A 100 10.43 -6.96 -10.49
CA PRO A 100 11.21 -7.70 -11.47
C PRO A 100 12.54 -6.97 -11.69
N MET A 101 13.63 -7.74 -11.69
CA MET A 101 15.00 -7.25 -11.84
C MET A 101 15.33 -6.98 -13.31
#